data_AF-A0A2N2AC97-F1
#
_entry.id   AF-A0A2N2AC97-F1
#
_cell.length_a   1.000
_cell.length_b   1.000
_cell.length_c   1.000
_cell.angle_alpha   90.00
_cell.angle_beta   90.00
_cell.angle_gamma   90.00
#
_symmetry.space_group_name_H-M   'P 1'
#
loop_
_entity.id
_entity.type
_entity.pdbx_description
1 polymer ?
#
loop_
_entity_poly.entity_id
_entity_poly.type
_entity_poly.pdbx_seq_one_letter_code
_entity_poly.pdbx_strand_id
1 'polypeptide(L)'
;MLAQTSHVFHSPSRAQGGFSLMEVLIAVLILAIGLLGLAGLQTFSLQSNVNAYQRSQATALSYEIIDAMRTNRDIARAGGYDLALGAAPAGGASVNAQDVFAWYQRVTNLLPAAQASIQPIGVDVYTVTLQWSDSKRAGAAAGDTQTFTVTTQL
;
A
#
# COMPACT_ATOMS: atom_id res chain seq x y z
N MET A 1 91.81 -24.41 -15.27
CA MET A 1 90.91 -23.64 -16.16
C MET A 1 89.49 -24.07 -15.82
N LEU A 2 88.58 -23.12 -15.62
CA LEU A 2 87.46 -23.12 -14.67
C LEU A 2 86.34 -24.15 -14.93
N ALA A 3 85.81 -24.74 -13.84
CA ALA A 3 84.54 -25.46 -13.82
C ALA A 3 83.36 -24.47 -13.87
N GLN A 4 82.39 -24.72 -14.73
CA GLN A 4 81.17 -23.91 -14.86
C GLN A 4 79.96 -24.73 -14.39
N THR A 5 79.49 -24.47 -13.18
CA THR A 5 78.28 -25.03 -12.59
C THR A 5 77.06 -24.28 -13.10
N SER A 6 76.23 -24.95 -13.91
CA SER A 6 74.93 -24.45 -14.35
C SER A 6 73.90 -24.59 -13.22
N HIS A 7 73.47 -23.46 -12.64
CA HIS A 7 72.33 -23.44 -11.72
C HIS A 7 71.01 -23.41 -12.52
N VAL A 8 70.22 -24.49 -12.41
CA VAL A 8 68.88 -24.60 -12.98
C VAL A 8 67.87 -23.98 -12.01
N PHE A 9 67.23 -22.87 -12.40
CA PHE A 9 66.13 -22.28 -11.64
C PHE A 9 64.88 -23.14 -11.78
N HIS A 10 64.41 -23.73 -10.68
CA HIS A 10 63.11 -24.40 -10.61
C HIS A 10 62.05 -23.37 -10.24
N SER A 11 61.11 -23.08 -11.16
CA SER A 11 59.93 -22.27 -10.84
C SER A 11 59.00 -23.07 -9.94
N PRO A 12 58.56 -22.54 -8.78
CA PRO A 12 57.60 -23.24 -7.94
C PRO A 12 56.26 -23.33 -8.69
N SER A 13 55.82 -24.55 -8.95
CA SER A 13 54.48 -24.85 -9.43
C SER A 13 53.46 -24.42 -8.38
N ARG A 14 52.64 -23.41 -8.68
CA ARG A 14 51.48 -23.06 -7.86
C ARG A 14 50.56 -24.26 -7.77
N ALA A 15 50.35 -24.78 -6.56
CA ALA A 15 49.39 -25.85 -6.32
C ALA A 15 47.99 -25.34 -6.73
N GLN A 16 47.42 -25.94 -7.78
CA GLN A 16 46.01 -25.78 -8.09
C GLN A 16 45.21 -26.52 -7.02
N GLY A 17 44.75 -25.79 -6.00
CA GLY A 17 43.76 -26.28 -5.06
C GLY A 17 42.42 -26.43 -5.79
N GLY A 18 41.99 -27.66 -6.03
CA GLY A 18 40.64 -27.94 -6.52
C GLY A 18 39.59 -27.52 -5.48
N PHE A 19 38.41 -27.13 -5.96
CA PHE A 19 37.27 -26.80 -5.09
C PHE A 19 36.89 -27.98 -4.20
N SER A 20 36.71 -27.72 -2.90
CA SER A 20 36.21 -28.72 -1.96
C SER A 20 34.68 -28.85 -2.06
N LEU A 21 34.14 -30.06 -1.89
CA LEU A 21 32.69 -30.30 -1.85
C LEU A 21 32.01 -29.50 -0.71
N MET A 22 32.73 -29.26 0.39
CA MET A 22 32.26 -28.41 1.49
C MET A 22 32.08 -26.95 1.06
N GLU A 23 32.91 -26.45 0.15
CA GLU A 23 32.84 -25.07 -0.34
C GLU A 23 31.59 -24.84 -1.19
N VAL A 24 31.25 -25.82 -2.04
CA VAL A 24 30.01 -25.79 -2.82
C VAL A 24 28.78 -25.87 -1.91
N LEU A 25 28.79 -26.73 -0.89
CA LEU A 25 27.68 -26.83 0.07
C LEU A 25 27.46 -25.53 0.85
N ILE A 26 28.55 -24.88 1.29
CA ILE A 26 28.47 -23.58 1.96
C ILE A 26 27.93 -22.50 1.01
N ALA A 27 28.39 -22.48 -0.24
CA ALA A 27 27.90 -21.55 -1.25
C ALA A 27 26.38 -21.71 -1.52
N VAL A 28 25.91 -22.96 -1.67
CA VAL A 28 24.49 -23.27 -1.86
C VAL A 28 23.67 -22.90 -0.61
N LEU A 29 24.19 -23.13 0.60
CA LEU A 29 23.53 -22.74 1.85
C LEU A 29 23.35 -21.21 1.94
N ILE A 30 24.40 -20.45 1.67
CA ILE A 30 24.36 -18.98 1.67
C ILE A 30 23.36 -18.48 0.61
N LEU A 31 23.40 -19.07 -0.60
CA LEU A 31 22.47 -18.73 -1.68
C LEU A 31 21.01 -19.00 -1.28
N ALA A 32 20.74 -20.16 -0.66
CA ALA A 32 19.40 -20.51 -0.21
C ALA A 32 18.86 -19.50 0.80
N ILE A 33 19.67 -19.07 1.77
CA ILE A 33 19.30 -18.02 2.74
C ILE A 33 19.04 -16.69 2.02
N GLY A 34 19.90 -16.32 1.07
CA GLY A 34 19.74 -15.10 0.27
C GLY A 34 18.44 -15.07 -0.53
N LEU A 35 18.06 -16.19 -1.16
CA LEU A 35 16.82 -16.31 -1.92
C LEU A 35 15.57 -16.24 -1.04
N LEU A 36 15.62 -16.82 0.17
CA LEU A 36 14.54 -16.68 1.15
C LEU A 36 14.36 -15.21 1.59
N GLY A 37 15.47 -14.50 1.81
CA GLY A 37 15.45 -13.06 2.08
C GLY A 37 14.79 -12.26 0.96
N LEU A 38 15.15 -12.56 -0.30
CA LEU A 38 14.56 -11.91 -1.48
C LEU A 38 13.04 -12.17 -1.60
N ALA A 39 12.59 -13.40 -1.35
CA ALA A 39 11.17 -13.73 -1.38
C ALA A 39 10.36 -12.95 -0.32
N GLY A 40 10.94 -12.77 0.88
CA GLY A 40 10.36 -11.92 1.93
C GLY A 40 10.24 -10.46 1.50
N LEU A 41 11.30 -9.91 0.90
CA LEU A 41 11.30 -8.54 0.37
C LEU A 41 10.26 -8.37 -0.73
N GLN A 42 10.15 -9.32 -1.66
CA GLN A 42 9.17 -9.28 -2.74
C GLN A 42 7.73 -9.23 -2.21
N THR A 43 7.43 -10.04 -1.20
CA THR A 43 6.11 -10.07 -0.55
C THR A 43 5.81 -8.73 0.13
N PHE A 44 6.79 -8.20 0.88
CA PHE A 44 6.66 -6.89 1.53
C PHE A 44 6.45 -5.76 0.52
N SER A 45 7.20 -5.75 -0.58
CA SER A 45 7.06 -4.76 -1.65
C SER A 45 5.67 -4.81 -2.29
N LEU A 46 5.10 -6.00 -2.54
CA LEU A 46 3.74 -6.12 -3.06
C LEU A 46 2.71 -5.56 -2.09
N GLN A 47 2.80 -5.90 -0.80
CA GLN A 47 1.88 -5.37 0.21
C GLN A 47 1.97 -3.84 0.31
N SER A 48 3.18 -3.29 0.29
CA SER A 48 3.40 -1.84 0.30
C SER A 48 2.74 -1.16 -0.91
N ASN A 49 2.88 -1.74 -2.11
CA ASN A 49 2.24 -1.22 -3.31
C ASN A 49 0.70 -1.24 -3.23
N VAL A 50 0.11 -2.33 -2.71
CA VAL A 50 -1.35 -2.41 -2.51
C VAL A 50 -1.83 -1.34 -1.54
N ASN A 51 -1.13 -1.13 -0.43
CA ASN A 51 -1.48 -0.11 0.56
C ASN A 51 -1.37 1.31 -0.03
N ALA A 52 -0.32 1.59 -0.80
CA ALA A 52 -0.15 2.87 -1.49
C ALA A 52 -1.24 3.12 -2.54
N TYR A 53 -1.60 2.07 -3.29
CA TYR A 53 -2.68 2.12 -4.28
C TYR A 53 -4.02 2.45 -3.61
N GLN A 54 -4.39 1.74 -2.54
CA GLN A 54 -5.63 2.01 -1.79
C GLN A 54 -5.68 3.43 -1.22
N ARG A 55 -4.57 3.93 -0.67
CA ARG A 55 -4.48 5.33 -0.20
C ARG A 55 -4.66 6.34 -1.33
N SER A 56 -4.14 6.04 -2.51
CA SER A 56 -4.31 6.89 -3.71
C SER A 56 -5.78 6.91 -4.15
N GLN A 57 -6.44 5.75 -4.16
CA GLN A 57 -7.88 5.65 -4.45
C GLN A 57 -8.71 6.41 -3.42
N ALA A 58 -8.43 6.25 -2.13
CA ALA A 58 -9.09 7.00 -1.06
C ALA A 58 -8.94 8.51 -1.24
N THR A 59 -7.73 8.97 -1.60
CA THR A 59 -7.47 10.39 -1.89
C THR A 59 -8.34 10.90 -3.05
N ALA A 60 -8.36 10.18 -4.17
CA ALA A 60 -9.16 10.57 -5.34
C ALA A 60 -10.66 10.59 -5.02
N LEU A 61 -11.17 9.58 -4.32
CA LEU A 61 -12.56 9.49 -3.89
C LEU A 61 -12.95 10.60 -2.90
N SER A 62 -12.05 10.99 -1.99
CA SER A 62 -12.31 12.12 -1.09
C SER A 62 -12.43 13.44 -1.86
N TYR A 63 -11.54 13.71 -2.81
CA TYR A 63 -11.63 14.94 -3.61
C TYR A 63 -12.86 14.97 -4.52
N GLU A 64 -13.23 13.83 -5.09
CA GLU A 64 -14.43 13.70 -5.91
C GLU A 64 -15.70 14.20 -5.19
N ILE A 65 -15.95 13.73 -3.95
CA ILE A 65 -17.13 14.16 -3.20
C ILE A 65 -17.02 15.59 -2.69
N ILE A 66 -15.80 16.04 -2.36
CA ILE A 66 -15.54 17.43 -1.96
C ILE A 66 -15.88 18.38 -3.10
N ASP A 67 -15.54 18.05 -4.34
CA ASP A 67 -15.83 18.89 -5.48
C ASP A 67 -17.33 18.91 -5.81
N ALA A 68 -18.05 17.79 -5.63
CA ALA A 68 -19.51 17.76 -5.70
C ALA A 68 -20.17 18.66 -4.63
N MET A 69 -19.67 18.62 -3.39
CA MET A 69 -20.12 19.51 -2.31
C MET A 69 -19.84 20.98 -2.61
N ARG A 70 -18.67 21.31 -3.16
CA ARG A 70 -18.32 22.69 -3.56
C ARG A 70 -19.22 23.21 -4.66
N THR A 71 -19.55 22.35 -5.63
CA THR A 71 -20.48 22.69 -6.72
C THR A 71 -21.88 22.98 -6.17
N ASN A 72 -22.28 22.27 -5.12
CA ASN A 72 -23.61 22.38 -4.50
C ASN A 72 -23.54 22.91 -3.07
N ARG A 73 -22.77 23.99 -2.84
CA ARG A 73 -22.41 24.48 -1.50
C ARG A 73 -23.62 24.76 -0.60
N ASP A 74 -24.69 25.34 -1.14
CA ASP A 74 -25.90 25.62 -0.35
C ASP A 74 -26.61 24.35 0.11
N ILE A 75 -26.59 23.29 -0.72
CA ILE A 75 -27.13 21.97 -0.35
C ILE A 75 -26.24 21.30 0.70
N ALA A 76 -24.91 21.41 0.56
CA ALA A 76 -23.97 20.90 1.55
C ALA A 76 -24.17 21.59 2.91
N ARG A 77 -24.30 22.93 2.94
CA ARG A 77 -24.62 23.71 4.15
C ARG A 77 -25.93 23.29 4.82
N ALA A 78 -26.91 22.86 4.03
CA ALA A 78 -28.18 22.35 4.52
C ALA A 78 -28.12 20.89 5.01
N GLY A 79 -26.94 20.26 5.00
CA GLY A 79 -26.72 18.87 5.43
C GLY A 79 -27.03 17.82 4.36
N GLY A 80 -27.22 18.23 3.11
CA GLY A 80 -27.60 17.32 2.02
C GLY A 80 -26.52 16.32 1.60
N TYR A 81 -25.30 16.45 2.12
CA TYR A 81 -24.17 15.55 1.89
C TYR A 81 -23.73 14.81 3.16
N ASP A 82 -24.36 15.07 4.30
CA ASP A 82 -23.94 14.49 5.58
C ASP A 82 -24.16 12.98 5.57
N LEU A 83 -23.12 12.24 5.93
CA LEU A 83 -23.12 10.79 5.96
C LEU A 83 -22.44 10.31 7.24
N ALA A 84 -23.17 9.54 8.05
CA ALA A 84 -22.61 8.90 9.24
C ALA A 84 -21.77 7.69 8.85
N LEU A 85 -20.71 7.43 9.62
CA LEU A 85 -19.86 6.25 9.42
C LEU A 85 -20.71 4.97 9.55
N GLY A 86 -20.60 4.07 8.58
CA GLY A 86 -21.37 2.82 8.54
C GLY A 86 -22.81 2.97 8.04
N ALA A 87 -23.26 4.19 7.73
CA ALA A 87 -24.52 4.40 7.02
C ALA A 87 -24.34 4.16 5.53
N ALA A 88 -25.27 3.41 4.92
CA ALA A 88 -25.38 3.34 3.48
C ALA A 88 -26.35 4.43 3.01
N PRO A 89 -25.94 5.36 2.13
CA PRO A 89 -26.85 6.35 1.58
C PRO A 89 -27.92 5.66 0.72
N ALA A 90 -29.16 6.12 0.81
CA ALA A 90 -30.21 5.70 -0.10
C ALA A 90 -30.06 6.43 -1.44
N GLY A 91 -30.30 5.73 -2.54
CA GLY A 91 -30.47 6.40 -3.84
C GLY A 91 -31.71 7.32 -3.78
N GLY A 92 -31.57 8.53 -4.33
CA GLY A 92 -32.64 9.53 -4.37
C GLY A 92 -32.77 10.20 -5.72
N ALA A 93 -33.82 11.01 -5.89
CA ALA A 93 -34.06 11.77 -7.12
C ALA A 93 -33.30 13.12 -7.16
N SER A 94 -32.85 13.62 -6.00
CA SER A 94 -32.07 14.86 -5.95
C SER A 94 -30.61 14.60 -6.34
N VAL A 95 -29.98 15.61 -6.95
CA VAL A 95 -28.59 15.53 -7.43
C VAL A 95 -27.64 15.11 -6.30
N ASN A 96 -27.74 15.74 -5.12
CA ASN A 96 -26.91 15.40 -3.96
C ASN A 96 -27.08 13.94 -3.49
N ALA A 97 -28.31 13.40 -3.52
CA ALA A 97 -28.55 12.02 -3.12
C ALA A 97 -27.94 11.05 -4.13
N GLN A 98 -28.00 11.38 -5.42
CA GLN A 98 -27.33 10.61 -6.48
C GLN A 98 -25.81 10.68 -6.37
N ASP A 99 -25.27 11.87 -6.09
CA ASP A 99 -23.82 12.09 -5.93
C ASP A 99 -23.27 11.26 -4.77
N VAL A 100 -23.87 11.38 -3.57
CA VAL A 100 -23.45 10.63 -2.38
C VAL A 100 -23.62 9.13 -2.60
N PHE A 101 -24.73 8.69 -3.20
CA PHE A 101 -24.96 7.28 -3.49
C PHE A 101 -23.92 6.72 -4.48
N ALA A 102 -23.71 7.37 -5.61
CA ALA A 102 -22.78 6.91 -6.64
C ALA A 102 -21.34 6.92 -6.13
N TRP A 103 -20.96 7.94 -5.36
CA TRP A 103 -19.67 8.01 -4.69
C TRP A 103 -19.50 6.86 -3.69
N TYR A 104 -20.49 6.61 -2.83
CA TYR A 104 -20.43 5.53 -1.85
C TYR A 104 -20.28 4.16 -2.53
N GLN A 105 -20.99 3.93 -3.64
CA GLN A 105 -20.82 2.71 -4.44
C GLN A 105 -19.39 2.58 -4.97
N ARG A 106 -18.77 3.66 -5.46
CA ARG A 106 -17.36 3.64 -5.88
C ARG A 106 -16.42 3.34 -4.72
N VAL A 107 -16.64 3.94 -3.54
CA VAL A 107 -15.87 3.65 -2.32
C VAL A 107 -15.92 2.16 -1.99
N THR A 108 -17.11 1.56 -1.91
CA THR A 108 -17.27 0.15 -1.54
C THR A 108 -16.79 -0.82 -2.62
N ASN A 109 -16.75 -0.39 -3.89
CA ASN A 109 -16.24 -1.20 -4.99
C ASN A 109 -14.70 -1.17 -5.10
N LEU A 110 -14.07 -0.05 -4.77
CA LEU A 110 -12.62 0.14 -4.93
C LEU A 110 -11.82 -0.17 -3.66
N LEU A 111 -12.43 -0.03 -2.49
CA LEU A 111 -11.79 -0.27 -1.20
C LEU A 111 -12.45 -1.47 -0.49
N PRO A 112 -11.66 -2.42 0.04
CA PRO A 112 -12.20 -3.64 0.65
C PRO A 112 -12.88 -3.33 1.99
N ALA A 113 -14.08 -3.88 2.19
CA ALA A 113 -14.88 -3.67 3.41
C ALA A 113 -14.97 -2.19 3.84
N ALA A 114 -15.08 -1.30 2.85
CA ALA A 114 -14.99 0.12 3.09
C ALA A 114 -16.25 0.72 3.71
N GLN A 115 -16.03 1.73 4.53
CA GLN A 115 -17.04 2.60 5.13
C GLN A 115 -16.61 4.04 4.89
N ALA A 116 -17.59 4.94 4.86
CA ALA A 116 -17.35 6.34 4.60
C ALA A 116 -18.20 7.22 5.50
N SER A 117 -17.71 8.41 5.82
CA SER A 117 -18.48 9.46 6.48
C SER A 117 -18.13 10.83 5.92
N ILE A 118 -19.11 11.73 6.01
CA ILE A 118 -19.00 13.14 5.66
C ILE A 118 -19.68 13.88 6.81
N GLN A 119 -18.92 14.65 7.56
CA GLN A 119 -19.41 15.30 8.78
C GLN A 119 -18.98 16.78 8.82
N PRO A 120 -19.89 17.72 9.10
CA PRO A 120 -19.52 19.10 9.36
C PRO A 120 -18.79 19.20 10.71
N ILE A 121 -17.71 19.98 10.74
CA ILE A 121 -16.95 20.26 11.98
C ILE A 121 -16.93 21.76 12.34
N GLY A 122 -17.62 22.58 11.55
CA GLY A 122 -17.73 24.02 11.73
C GLY A 122 -18.55 24.65 10.60
N VAL A 123 -18.57 25.98 10.54
CA VAL A 123 -19.23 26.71 9.45
C VAL A 123 -18.45 26.49 8.17
N ASP A 124 -19.06 25.87 7.16
CA ASP A 124 -18.45 25.52 5.88
C ASP A 124 -17.23 24.60 5.95
N VAL A 125 -16.94 23.98 7.10
CA VAL A 125 -15.81 23.05 7.23
C VAL A 125 -16.32 21.63 7.41
N TYR A 126 -15.89 20.74 6.53
CA TYR A 126 -16.32 19.35 6.46
C TYR A 126 -15.12 18.42 6.56
N THR A 127 -15.33 17.29 7.23
CA THR A 127 -14.38 16.20 7.29
C THR A 127 -14.96 14.98 6.56
N VAL A 128 -14.26 14.54 5.52
CA VAL A 128 -14.53 13.28 4.82
C VAL A 128 -13.61 12.22 5.40
N THR A 129 -14.18 11.13 5.90
CA THR A 129 -13.43 9.99 6.42
C THR A 129 -13.75 8.74 5.62
N LEU A 130 -12.70 8.06 5.15
CA LEU A 130 -12.78 6.76 4.51
C LEU A 130 -12.07 5.75 5.41
N GLN A 131 -12.75 4.65 5.71
CA GLN A 131 -12.18 3.53 6.45
C GLN A 131 -12.30 2.27 5.62
N TRP A 132 -11.26 1.44 5.60
CA TRP A 132 -11.29 0.15 4.92
C TRP A 132 -10.39 -0.84 5.65
N SER A 133 -10.68 -2.13 5.51
CA SER A 133 -9.87 -3.19 6.11
C SER A 133 -9.58 -4.28 5.10
N ASP A 134 -8.43 -4.93 5.23
CA ASP A 134 -8.14 -6.12 4.44
C ASP A 134 -8.93 -7.30 5.06
N SER A 135 -10.21 -7.40 4.70
CA SER A 135 -11.19 -8.33 5.28
C SER A 135 -10.94 -9.82 4.98
N LYS A 136 -9.74 -10.19 4.52
CA LYS A 136 -9.33 -11.60 4.40
C LYS A 136 -9.13 -12.30 5.74
N ARG A 137 -9.08 -11.56 6.85
CA ARG A 137 -9.02 -12.12 8.20
C ARG A 137 -10.41 -12.13 8.84
N ALA A 138 -11.03 -13.31 8.90
CA ALA A 138 -12.21 -13.51 9.73
C ALA A 138 -11.85 -13.15 11.19
N GLY A 139 -12.46 -12.10 11.74
CA GLY A 139 -12.13 -11.54 13.05
C GLY A 139 -11.13 -10.38 13.04
N ALA A 140 -11.19 -9.49 12.03
CA ALA A 140 -10.38 -8.27 11.98
C ALA A 140 -10.52 -7.45 13.28
N ALA A 141 -9.45 -7.41 14.06
CA ALA A 141 -9.33 -6.52 15.20
C ALA A 141 -9.28 -5.06 14.71
N ALA A 142 -9.60 -4.10 15.57
CA ALA A 142 -9.57 -2.66 15.26
C ALA A 142 -8.22 -2.15 14.70
N GLY A 143 -7.14 -2.93 14.79
CA GLY A 143 -5.81 -2.61 14.24
C GLY A 143 -5.61 -2.87 12.74
N ASP A 144 -6.50 -3.61 12.07
CA ASP A 144 -6.40 -3.90 10.63
C ASP A 144 -7.19 -2.89 9.77
N THR A 145 -7.86 -1.93 10.40
CA THR A 145 -8.63 -0.88 9.70
C THR A 145 -7.73 0.31 9.37
N GLN A 146 -7.56 0.58 8.08
CA GLN A 146 -6.96 1.82 7.59
C GLN A 146 -8.00 2.94 7.66
N THR A 147 -7.59 4.09 8.17
CA THR A 147 -8.40 5.32 8.16
C THR A 147 -7.68 6.40 7.35
N PHE A 148 -8.41 7.05 6.47
CA PHE A 148 -7.97 8.21 5.70
C PHE A 148 -8.98 9.34 5.90
N THR A 149 -8.49 10.53 6.22
CA THR A 149 -9.33 11.67 6.56
C THR A 149 -8.84 12.90 5.83
N VAL A 150 -9.77 13.63 5.22
CA VAL A 150 -9.51 14.92 4.56
C VAL A 150 -10.49 15.94 5.13
N THR A 151 -9.96 17.07 5.58
CA THR A 151 -10.76 18.21 6.01
C THR A 151 -10.72 19.28 4.92
N THR A 152 -11.88 19.79 4.55
CA THR A 152 -12.03 20.85 3.55
C THR A 152 -12.88 21.98 4.10
N GLN A 153 -12.57 23.20 3.65
CA GLN A 153 -13.49 24.32 3.72
C GLN A 153 -14.19 24.46 2.36
N LEU A 154 -15.51 24.58 2.36
CA LEU A 154 -16.33 24.84 1.17
C LEU A 154 -16.32 26.32 0.81
#